data_AF-A0A4D6L8I7-F1
#
_entry.id   AF-A0A4D6L8I7-F1
#
_cell.length_a   1.000
_cell.length_b   1.000
_cell.length_c   1.000
_cell.angle_alpha   90.00
_cell.angle_beta   90.00
_cell.angle_gamma   90.00
#
_symmetry.space_group_name_H-M   'P 1'
#
loop_
_entity.id
_entity.type
_entity.pdbx_description
1 polymer ?
#
loop_
_entity_poly.entity_id
_entity_poly.type
_entity_poly.pdbx_seq_one_letter_code
_entity_poly.pdbx_strand_id
1 'polypeptide(L)'
;MASAEHTLNRRPSRSAATTTFSSEVFDNEVVPSSLASISPILRVANEIESERPRVAYLCRFFAFEKAHRLDQSSSGRGVRQFKTLLLQRLERISEKLKN
;
A
#
# COMPACT_ATOMS: atom_id res chain seq x y z
N MET A 1 19.98 49.95 23.42
CA MET A 1 19.76 49.14 22.21
C MET A 1 19.38 47.74 22.70
N ALA A 2 18.08 47.45 22.88
CA ALA A 2 17.20 46.73 21.92
C ALA A 2 17.74 45.31 21.60
N SER A 3 17.03 44.17 21.66
CA SER A 3 15.66 43.78 22.00
C SER A 3 15.59 42.23 22.06
N ALA A 4 14.59 41.71 22.78
CA ALA A 4 13.73 40.54 22.48
C ALA A 4 14.24 39.08 22.55
N GLU A 5 13.40 38.29 23.23
CA GLU A 5 13.34 36.84 23.41
C GLU A 5 13.19 36.04 22.10
N HIS A 6 13.33 34.70 22.16
CA HIS A 6 12.28 33.76 21.70
C HIS A 6 12.61 32.29 22.04
N THR A 7 11.80 31.73 22.94
CA THR A 7 11.70 30.30 23.25
C THR A 7 11.20 29.51 22.03
N LEU A 8 12.04 28.67 21.42
CA LEU A 8 11.59 27.79 20.33
C LEU A 8 11.26 26.40 20.84
N ASN A 9 10.08 26.30 21.46
CA ASN A 9 9.40 25.05 21.72
C ASN A 9 8.81 24.51 20.40
N ARG A 10 9.60 23.80 19.58
CA ARG A 10 9.09 23.27 18.29
C ARG A 10 8.35 21.94 18.50
N ARG A 11 7.06 22.11 18.73
CA ARG A 11 5.97 21.12 18.75
C ARG A 11 6.04 20.14 17.54
N PRO A 12 5.67 18.86 17.70
CA PRO A 12 5.69 17.87 16.62
C PRO A 12 4.56 18.13 15.61
N SER A 13 4.92 18.50 14.39
CA SER A 13 4.01 18.52 13.25
C SER A 13 4.25 17.28 12.39
N ARG A 14 3.87 16.10 12.89
CA ARG A 14 3.56 14.99 11.98
C ARG A 14 2.10 15.18 11.60
N SER A 15 1.88 15.91 10.51
CA SER A 15 0.59 15.96 9.84
C SER A 15 0.10 14.54 9.63
N ALA A 16 -0.91 14.14 10.39
CA ALA A 16 -1.75 13.01 10.07
C ALA A 16 -2.54 13.40 8.82
N ALA A 17 -1.88 13.32 7.66
CA ALA A 17 -2.60 13.18 6.41
C ALA A 17 -3.26 11.82 6.48
N THR A 18 -4.49 11.78 7.01
CA THR A 18 -5.45 10.73 6.75
C THR A 18 -5.58 10.69 5.24
N THR A 19 -4.74 9.88 4.60
CA THR A 19 -4.74 9.77 3.16
C THR A 19 -6.04 9.08 2.80
N THR A 20 -6.98 9.87 2.30
CA THR A 20 -8.09 9.42 1.49
C THR A 20 -7.45 8.76 0.25
N PHE A 21 -6.97 7.52 0.41
CA PHE A 21 -6.39 6.71 -0.66
C PHE A 21 -7.55 6.26 -1.55
N SER A 22 -7.96 7.14 -2.45
CA SER A 22 -8.81 6.78 -3.58
C SER A 22 -8.19 5.57 -4.29
N SER A 23 -9.03 4.59 -4.66
CA SER A 23 -8.59 3.34 -5.29
C SER A 23 -7.70 3.57 -6.54
N GLU A 24 -7.85 4.73 -7.19
CA GLU A 24 -7.12 5.17 -8.39
C GLU A 24 -5.61 5.43 -8.15
N VAL A 25 -5.20 5.78 -6.93
CA VAL A 25 -3.77 6.01 -6.61
C VAL A 25 -2.97 4.72 -6.74
N PHE A 26 -3.64 3.58 -6.58
CA PHE A 26 -3.03 2.26 -6.54
C PHE A 26 -2.71 1.68 -7.90
N ASP A 27 -3.50 2.01 -8.91
CA ASP A 27 -3.26 1.52 -10.26
C ASP A 27 -1.96 2.11 -10.85
N ASN A 28 -1.39 3.13 -10.17
CA ASN A 28 -0.12 3.76 -10.48
C ASN A 28 1.04 3.37 -9.53
N GLU A 29 0.81 2.57 -8.47
CA GLU A 29 1.91 2.13 -7.60
C GLU A 29 2.74 1.02 -8.27
N VAL A 30 3.97 1.38 -8.63
CA VAL A 30 4.95 0.46 -9.21
C VAL A 30 5.40 -0.56 -8.17
N VAL A 31 5.31 -1.84 -8.50
CA VAL A 31 5.86 -2.93 -7.68
C VAL A 31 7.36 -2.67 -7.41
N PRO A 32 7.82 -2.63 -6.14
CA PRO A 32 9.23 -2.47 -5.83
C PRO A 32 10.10 -3.50 -6.55
N SER A 33 11.29 -3.11 -7.01
CA SER A 33 12.16 -4.00 -7.81
C SER A 33 12.55 -5.28 -7.07
N SER A 34 12.75 -5.23 -5.75
CA SER A 34 12.98 -6.40 -4.89
C SER A 34 11.80 -7.39 -4.86
N LEU A 35 10.61 -6.95 -5.28
CA LEU A 35 9.39 -7.73 -5.35
C LEU A 35 8.94 -8.02 -6.79
N ALA A 36 9.75 -7.73 -7.80
CA ALA A 36 9.36 -7.84 -9.22
C ALA A 36 8.75 -9.21 -9.62
N SER A 37 9.08 -10.28 -8.89
CA SER A 37 8.51 -11.62 -9.10
C SER A 37 7.02 -11.77 -8.74
N ILE A 38 6.39 -10.75 -8.14
CA ILE A 38 4.93 -10.72 -7.89
C ILE A 38 4.16 -9.95 -8.97
N SER A 39 4.83 -9.14 -9.79
CA SER A 39 4.19 -8.30 -10.82
C SER A 39 3.29 -9.08 -11.79
N PRO A 40 3.66 -10.28 -12.28
CA PRO A 40 2.77 -11.06 -13.14
C PRO A 40 1.45 -11.45 -12.46
N ILE A 41 1.48 -11.74 -11.15
CA ILE A 41 0.29 -12.12 -10.38
C ILE A 41 -0.68 -10.94 -10.29
N LEU A 42 -0.16 -9.74 -10.02
CA LEU A 42 -0.98 -8.52 -9.94
C LEU A 42 -1.54 -8.11 -11.30
N ARG A 43 -0.78 -8.32 -12.38
CA ARG A 43 -1.28 -8.08 -13.74
C ARG A 43 -2.47 -8.97 -14.06
N VAL A 44 -2.34 -10.28 -13.84
CA VAL A 44 -3.45 -11.24 -14.03
C VAL A 44 -4.64 -10.87 -13.15
N ALA A 45 -4.40 -10.46 -11.90
CA ALA A 45 -5.47 -10.04 -11.00
C ALA A 45 -6.26 -8.83 -11.56
N ASN A 46 -5.59 -7.89 -12.20
CA ASN A 46 -6.23 -6.74 -12.84
C ASN A 46 -6.99 -7.15 -14.10
N GLU A 47 -6.42 -8.03 -14.93
CA GLU A 47 -7.06 -8.51 -16.18
C GLU A 47 -8.38 -9.24 -15.92
N ILE A 48 -8.43 -10.09 -14.88
CA ILE A 48 -9.61 -10.93 -14.59
C ILE A 48 -10.60 -10.27 -13.61
N GLU A 49 -10.34 -9.05 -13.14
CA GLU A 49 -11.11 -8.42 -12.05
C GLU A 49 -12.60 -8.26 -12.38
N SER A 50 -12.91 -7.84 -13.62
CA SER A 50 -14.28 -7.62 -14.07
C SER A 50 -15.07 -8.93 -14.22
N GLU A 51 -14.42 -9.99 -14.70
CA GLU A 51 -15.06 -11.28 -14.98
C GLU A 51 -15.11 -12.19 -13.75
N ARG A 52 -14.04 -12.21 -12.95
CA ARG A 52 -13.84 -13.13 -11.82
C ARG A 52 -13.31 -12.40 -10.59
N PRO A 53 -14.12 -11.52 -9.96
CA PRO A 53 -13.67 -10.64 -8.87
C PRO A 53 -13.15 -11.41 -7.64
N ARG A 54 -13.75 -12.56 -7.32
CA ARG A 54 -13.27 -13.43 -6.24
C ARG A 54 -11.89 -14.01 -6.52
N VAL A 55 -11.60 -14.38 -7.77
CA VAL A 55 -10.30 -14.93 -8.16
C VAL A 55 -9.24 -13.82 -8.16
N ALA A 56 -9.58 -12.64 -8.68
CA ALA A 56 -8.71 -11.47 -8.62
C ALA A 56 -8.31 -11.09 -7.18
N TYR A 57 -9.26 -11.15 -6.24
CA TYR A 57 -8.99 -10.97 -4.82
C TYR A 57 -7.97 -11.99 -4.29
N LEU A 58 -8.16 -13.28 -4.56
CA LEU A 58 -7.23 -14.33 -4.14
C LEU A 58 -5.83 -14.16 -4.76
N CYS A 59 -5.73 -13.75 -6.02
CA CYS A 59 -4.45 -13.43 -6.64
C CYS A 59 -3.71 -12.29 -5.91
N ARG A 60 -4.43 -11.22 -5.53
CA ARG A 60 -3.85 -10.11 -4.76
C ARG A 60 -3.43 -10.52 -3.36
N PHE A 61 -4.22 -11.37 -2.70
CA PHE A 61 -3.88 -11.94 -1.39
C PHE A 61 -2.61 -12.79 -1.48
N PHE A 62 -2.53 -13.69 -2.45
CA PHE A 62 -1.34 -14.50 -2.70
C PHE A 62 -0.11 -13.64 -3.03
N ALA A 63 -0.26 -12.57 -3.81
CA ALA A 63 0.82 -11.62 -4.08
C ALA A 63 1.32 -10.95 -2.80
N PHE A 64 0.42 -10.56 -1.88
CA PHE A 64 0.78 -10.03 -0.57
C PHE A 64 1.57 -11.04 0.27
N GLU A 65 1.10 -12.28 0.37
CA GLU A 65 1.82 -13.35 1.10
C GLU A 65 3.19 -13.64 0.50
N LYS A 66 3.30 -13.68 -0.83
CA LYS A 66 4.57 -13.84 -1.52
C LYS A 66 5.51 -12.67 -1.25
N ALA A 67 5.02 -11.43 -1.30
CA ALA A 67 5.79 -10.25 -0.93
C ALA A 67 6.25 -10.29 0.55
N HIS A 68 5.41 -10.78 1.45
CA HIS A 68 5.75 -10.97 2.85
C HIS A 68 6.89 -11.98 3.02
N ARG A 69 6.81 -13.14 2.35
CA ARG A 69 7.89 -14.15 2.35
C ARG A 69 9.21 -13.63 1.76
N LEU A 70 9.16 -12.81 0.72
CA LEU A 70 10.36 -12.27 0.07
C LEU A 70 11.10 -11.23 0.92
N ASP A 71 10.39 -10.50 1.79
CA ASP A 71 10.98 -9.46 2.64
C ASP A 71 10.17 -9.30 3.93
N GLN A 72 10.26 -10.26 4.84
CA GLN A 72 9.42 -10.32 6.04
C GLN A 72 9.54 -9.07 6.91
N SER A 73 10.75 -8.52 7.04
CA SER A 73 11.02 -7.29 7.79
C SER A 73 10.63 -6.00 7.06
N SER A 74 10.24 -6.09 5.78
CA SER A 74 9.91 -4.95 4.93
C SER A 74 11.06 -3.93 4.84
N SER A 75 12.29 -4.45 4.72
CA SER A 75 13.54 -3.70 4.70
C SER A 75 13.88 -3.10 3.33
N GLY A 76 13.33 -3.66 2.25
CA GLY A 76 13.51 -3.17 0.90
C GLY A 76 12.87 -1.80 0.69
N ARG A 77 13.50 -0.98 -0.17
CA ARG A 77 13.00 0.36 -0.50
C ARG A 77 11.56 0.28 -1.00
N GLY A 78 10.66 1.01 -0.35
CA GLY A 78 9.23 1.07 -0.71
C GLY A 78 8.40 -0.17 -0.35
N VAL A 79 9.01 -1.26 0.14
CA VAL A 79 8.29 -2.51 0.41
C VAL A 79 7.22 -2.36 1.48
N ARG A 80 7.52 -1.63 2.57
CA ARG A 80 6.54 -1.41 3.64
C ARG A 80 5.32 -0.63 3.15
N GLN A 81 5.54 0.44 2.40
CA GLN A 81 4.46 1.26 1.82
C GLN A 81 3.60 0.40 0.90
N PHE A 82 4.23 -0.28 -0.07
CA PHE A 82 3.56 -1.19 -0.99
C PHE A 82 2.70 -2.25 -0.26
N LYS A 83 3.24 -2.91 0.77
CA LYS A 83 2.50 -3.92 1.55
C LYS A 83 1.31 -3.33 2.30
N THR A 84 1.51 -2.22 3.01
CA THR A 84 0.43 -1.53 3.75
C THR A 84 -0.71 -1.18 2.80
N LEU A 85 -0.36 -0.65 1.66
CA LEU A 85 -1.29 -0.20 0.66
C LEU A 85 -2.04 -1.41 0.04
N LEU A 86 -1.33 -2.50 -0.29
CA LEU A 86 -1.94 -3.70 -0.86
C LEU A 86 -2.91 -4.36 0.13
N LEU A 87 -2.55 -4.37 1.42
CA LEU A 87 -3.42 -4.86 2.50
C LEU A 87 -4.71 -4.03 2.62
N GLN A 88 -4.61 -2.70 2.59
CA GLN A 88 -5.80 -1.83 2.62
C GLN A 88 -6.74 -2.05 1.42
N ARG A 89 -6.20 -2.37 0.24
CA ARG A 89 -7.02 -2.73 -0.94
C ARG A 89 -7.71 -4.07 -0.72
N LEU A 90 -7.03 -5.06 -0.16
CA LEU A 90 -7.61 -6.37 0.18
C LEU A 90 -8.74 -6.24 1.20
N GLU A 91 -8.56 -5.45 2.26
CA GLU A 91 -9.61 -5.20 3.25
C GLU A 91 -10.87 -4.60 2.60
N ARG A 92 -10.71 -3.57 1.75
CA ARG A 92 -11.83 -2.96 1.02
C ARG A 92 -12.55 -3.92 0.08
N ILE A 93 -11.82 -4.77 -0.65
CA ILE A 93 -12.43 -5.76 -1.55
C ILE A 93 -13.14 -6.86 -0.76
N SER A 94 -12.56 -7.29 0.36
CA SER A 94 -13.16 -8.29 1.25
C SER A 94 -14.52 -7.82 1.77
N GLU A 95 -14.63 -6.57 2.22
CA GLU A 95 -15.91 -6.00 2.64
C GLU A 95 -16.94 -5.94 1.50
N LYS A 96 -16.52 -5.64 0.27
CA LYS A 96 -17.42 -5.66 -0.90
C LYS A 96 -17.92 -7.06 -1.27
N LEU A 97 -17.13 -8.10 -1.00
CA LEU A 97 -17.48 -9.50 -1.33
C LEU A 97 -18.36 -10.17 -0.27
N LYS A 98 -18.45 -9.59 0.94
CA LYS A 98 -19.30 -10.08 2.04
C LYS A 98 -20.77 -9.66 1.90
N ASN A 99 -21.03 -8.62 1.11
CA ASN A 99 -22.37 -8.07 0.84
C ASN A 99 -22.89 -8.56 -0.51
#